data_AF-A0A256WCJ9-F1
#
_entry.id   AF-A0A256WCJ9-F1
#
_cell.length_a   1.000
_cell.length_b   1.000
_cell.length_c   1.000
_cell.angle_alpha   90.00
_cell.angle_beta   90.00
_cell.angle_gamma   90.00
#
_symmetry.space_group_name_H-M   'P 1'
#
loop_
_entity.id
_entity.type
_entity.pdbx_description
1 polymer ?
#
loop_
_entity_poly.entity_id
_entity_poly.type
_entity_poly.pdbx_seq_one_letter_code
_entity_poly.pdbx_strand_id
1 'polypeptide(L)'
;MKTTNFTRCVNYSQNIKLDMDFKEIFNKVSEKEKTEYLFQLLDKEDKLRQGFIDSISIDACTNSETTVDNDDFAGLVEGSYDEYLSEMESLNLEDTDWDNYSPPHSGYIEEWEAEQHMAQQEADELFDYMKEHLVSLIITDDTETVVADLLAFYFASVEANINDPYDNLGDSANGYFMDMHKGFVDYAIEKISIASIADRKLINTIKLFFNYFHTKKNDCFEDIKIFEGLLLALLNSIDDDENVKGLSNITKIDKKYFPQYSLQLEKRLGNEKSWLEHARKFYLIDQKVGHELLGYYYTEDINNYISAAKELFKDDKRYWAKEIAPDLKIEHDQGFYKDVYTELCISKRQISDYKEIKNILTETEKEGLHNELKWALVFRSEIYTVEKQFDKIKEIVEKNLDSYDFNKLIEPILNVYPVFCFMTIEKKANNAINSERGRGAYSRIASWLNISKKISGFQNKTKQLIMGLYNHKPNLPALKDEFRKAGLV
;
A
#
# COMPACT_ATOMS: atom_id res chain seq x y z
N MET A 1 50.79 -33.52 -82.51
CA MET A 1 50.70 -32.06 -82.72
C MET A 1 50.09 -31.45 -81.48
N LYS A 2 50.80 -30.48 -80.86
CA LYS A 2 50.27 -29.25 -80.22
C LYS A 2 49.34 -29.41 -78.99
N THR A 3 49.45 -28.74 -77.84
CA THR A 3 50.39 -27.80 -77.17
C THR A 3 49.58 -27.24 -75.95
N THR A 4 50.23 -27.04 -74.78
CA THR A 4 50.11 -25.89 -73.79
C THR A 4 48.73 -25.34 -73.36
N ASN A 5 48.49 -24.59 -72.26
CA ASN A 5 49.17 -24.08 -71.06
C ASN A 5 48.11 -23.29 -70.23
N PHE A 6 48.32 -23.17 -68.90
CA PHE A 6 48.12 -22.01 -67.98
C PHE A 6 46.75 -21.25 -67.92
N THR A 7 46.24 -20.68 -66.82
CA THR A 7 46.84 -19.88 -65.72
C THR A 7 45.91 -19.72 -64.49
N ARG A 8 46.52 -19.45 -63.33
CA ARG A 8 46.04 -19.05 -61.97
C ARG A 8 45.08 -17.84 -61.85
N CYS A 9 44.36 -17.80 -60.70
CA CYS A 9 44.21 -16.67 -59.76
C CYS A 9 43.83 -17.24 -58.36
N VAL A 10 44.76 -17.45 -57.42
CA VAL A 10 45.11 -16.63 -56.23
C VAL A 10 43.95 -16.39 -55.24
N ASN A 11 43.94 -17.16 -54.15
CA ASN A 11 43.19 -16.88 -52.91
C ASN A 11 44.08 -16.07 -51.97
N TYR A 12 43.60 -14.89 -51.54
CA TYR A 12 44.14 -14.13 -50.41
C TYR A 12 43.16 -14.24 -49.25
N SER A 13 43.46 -15.09 -48.27
CA SER A 13 42.93 -14.96 -46.91
C SER A 13 44.13 -15.01 -45.95
N GLN A 14 44.62 -13.84 -45.60
CA GLN A 14 45.66 -13.67 -44.59
C GLN A 14 45.06 -14.03 -43.23
N ASN A 15 45.42 -15.22 -42.71
CA ASN A 15 45.30 -15.53 -41.30
C ASN A 15 46.41 -14.79 -40.54
N ILE A 16 46.04 -13.72 -39.85
CA ILE A 16 46.88 -13.14 -38.80
C ILE A 16 46.83 -14.12 -37.63
N LYS A 17 47.90 -14.91 -37.46
CA LYS A 17 48.17 -15.65 -36.22
C LYS A 17 48.61 -14.64 -35.16
N LEU A 18 47.67 -14.22 -34.30
CA LEU A 18 48.01 -13.70 -32.98
C LEU A 18 48.31 -14.90 -32.08
N ASP A 19 49.58 -15.28 -32.02
CA ASP A 19 50.10 -16.27 -31.07
C ASP A 19 50.37 -15.52 -29.75
N MET A 20 49.29 -15.08 -29.08
CA MET A 20 49.37 -14.60 -27.71
C MET A 20 49.09 -15.78 -26.78
N ASP A 21 49.96 -15.98 -25.78
CA ASP A 21 49.78 -17.04 -24.79
C ASP A 21 48.49 -16.79 -24.00
N PHE A 22 47.53 -17.71 -24.12
CA PHE A 22 46.25 -17.68 -23.41
C PHE A 22 46.46 -17.43 -21.92
N LYS A 23 47.47 -18.04 -21.29
CA LYS A 23 47.73 -17.83 -19.85
C LYS A 23 48.11 -16.40 -19.54
N GLU A 24 48.83 -15.74 -20.44
CA GLU A 24 49.26 -14.36 -20.25
C GLU A 24 48.09 -13.38 -20.39
N ILE A 25 47.19 -13.62 -21.34
CA ILE A 25 45.94 -12.85 -21.46
C ILE A 25 45.05 -13.12 -20.25
N PHE A 26 44.79 -14.39 -19.95
CA PHE A 26 43.92 -14.81 -18.86
C PHE A 26 44.37 -14.19 -17.54
N ASN A 27 45.67 -14.17 -17.24
CA ASN A 27 46.18 -13.57 -16.00
C ASN A 27 46.10 -12.03 -15.94
N LYS A 28 45.93 -11.34 -17.08
CA LYS A 28 45.81 -9.87 -17.14
C LYS A 28 44.36 -9.37 -17.10
N VAL A 29 43.39 -10.25 -17.35
CA VAL A 29 41.96 -9.97 -17.30
C VAL A 29 41.49 -9.96 -15.84
N SER A 30 40.55 -9.08 -15.50
CA SER A 30 39.99 -9.00 -14.13
C SER A 30 39.19 -10.25 -13.76
N GLU A 31 39.03 -10.51 -12.46
CA GLU A 31 38.21 -11.66 -12.01
C GLU A 31 36.74 -11.54 -12.44
N LYS A 32 36.20 -10.31 -12.51
CA LYS A 32 34.83 -10.05 -13.01
C LYS A 32 34.69 -10.48 -14.48
N GLU A 33 35.59 -10.02 -15.34
CA GLU A 33 35.57 -10.37 -16.78
C GLU A 33 35.81 -11.87 -17.02
N LYS A 34 36.66 -12.52 -16.21
CA LYS A 34 36.84 -13.99 -16.27
C LYS A 34 35.56 -14.72 -15.91
N THR A 35 34.87 -14.26 -14.87
CA THR A 35 33.65 -14.87 -14.34
C THR A 35 32.49 -14.70 -15.32
N GLU A 36 32.30 -13.50 -15.87
CA GLU A 36 31.31 -13.23 -16.91
C GLU A 36 31.56 -14.09 -18.16
N TYR A 37 32.81 -14.18 -18.61
CA TYR A 37 33.18 -15.01 -19.74
C TYR A 37 32.94 -16.51 -19.46
N LEU A 38 33.22 -16.98 -18.24
CA LEU A 38 32.92 -18.34 -17.82
C LEU A 38 31.42 -18.61 -17.86
N PHE A 39 30.59 -17.73 -17.31
CA PHE A 39 29.12 -17.87 -17.36
C PHE A 39 28.61 -17.93 -18.80
N GLN A 40 29.08 -17.04 -19.67
CA GLN A 40 28.72 -17.07 -21.10
C GLN A 40 29.14 -18.38 -21.80
N LEU A 41 30.23 -19.02 -21.34
CA LEU A 41 30.70 -20.30 -21.85
C LEU A 41 29.86 -21.48 -21.34
N LEU A 42 29.53 -21.48 -20.05
CA LEU A 42 28.71 -22.53 -19.43
C LEU A 42 27.26 -22.50 -19.92
N ASP A 43 26.74 -21.32 -20.26
CA ASP A 43 25.38 -21.16 -20.79
C ASP A 43 25.23 -21.70 -22.23
N LYS A 44 26.31 -21.63 -23.02
CA LYS A 44 26.33 -22.06 -24.43
C LYS A 44 26.66 -23.54 -24.63
N GLU A 45 27.30 -24.18 -23.65
CA GLU A 45 27.89 -25.53 -23.80
C GLU A 45 27.51 -26.44 -22.62
N ASP A 46 26.44 -27.23 -22.78
CA ASP A 46 25.92 -28.15 -21.75
C ASP A 46 26.98 -29.11 -21.18
N LYS A 47 27.94 -29.53 -22.01
CA LYS A 47 29.03 -30.42 -21.58
C LYS A 47 30.04 -29.74 -20.67
N LEU A 48 30.32 -28.46 -20.90
CA LEU A 48 31.20 -27.68 -20.03
C LEU A 48 30.50 -27.36 -18.72
N ARG A 49 29.19 -27.06 -18.77
CA ARG A 49 28.35 -26.93 -17.58
C ARG A 49 28.38 -28.20 -16.73
N GLN A 50 28.15 -29.37 -17.34
CA GLN A 50 28.20 -30.63 -16.61
C GLN A 50 29.61 -30.93 -16.09
N GLY A 51 30.65 -30.71 -16.90
CA GLY A 51 32.04 -30.91 -16.48
C GLY A 51 32.47 -29.98 -15.34
N PHE A 52 31.96 -28.75 -15.32
CA PHE A 52 32.16 -27.80 -14.22
C PHE A 52 31.48 -28.29 -12.94
N ILE A 53 30.20 -28.68 -13.02
CA ILE A 53 29.45 -29.29 -11.91
C ILE A 53 30.17 -30.53 -11.38
N ASP A 54 30.64 -31.41 -12.27
CA ASP A 54 31.33 -32.66 -11.91
C ASP A 54 32.71 -32.40 -11.30
N SER A 55 33.37 -31.29 -11.66
CA SER A 55 34.70 -30.91 -11.14
C SER A 55 34.66 -30.29 -9.74
N ILE A 56 33.51 -29.72 -9.36
CA ILE A 56 33.25 -29.28 -8.00
C ILE A 56 32.83 -30.52 -7.23
N SER A 57 33.73 -31.03 -6.38
CA SER A 57 33.44 -32.20 -5.56
C SER A 57 32.23 -31.88 -4.68
N ILE A 58 31.15 -32.66 -4.81
CA ILE A 58 29.93 -32.54 -3.99
C ILE A 58 30.27 -32.55 -2.49
N ASP A 59 31.36 -33.21 -2.10
CA ASP A 59 31.89 -33.22 -0.73
C ASP A 59 32.36 -31.84 -0.21
N ALA A 60 32.73 -30.90 -1.09
CA ALA A 60 33.03 -29.52 -0.71
C ALA A 60 31.76 -28.65 -0.54
N CYS A 61 30.65 -29.04 -1.16
CA CYS A 61 29.38 -28.33 -1.07
C CYS A 61 28.50 -28.77 0.12
N THR A 62 28.72 -29.97 0.69
CA THR A 62 27.84 -30.51 1.74
C THR A 62 28.43 -30.53 3.16
N ASN A 63 29.69 -30.16 3.37
CA ASN A 63 30.32 -30.26 4.70
C ASN A 63 31.18 -29.06 5.14
N SER A 64 31.15 -27.93 4.42
CA SER A 64 31.68 -26.66 4.92
C SER A 64 30.76 -25.50 4.55
N GLU A 65 29.49 -25.55 4.96
CA GLU A 65 28.74 -24.30 5.10
C GLU A 65 29.31 -23.56 6.31
N THR A 66 30.27 -22.67 6.06
CA THR A 66 30.67 -21.62 7.00
C THR A 66 29.42 -20.80 7.30
N THR A 67 28.87 -20.98 8.49
CA THR A 67 27.82 -20.08 8.99
C THR A 67 28.43 -18.70 9.15
N VAL A 68 27.83 -17.69 8.51
CA VAL A 68 28.18 -16.28 8.70
C VAL A 68 28.12 -15.97 10.19
N ASP A 69 29.22 -15.46 10.74
CA ASP A 69 29.27 -15.02 12.13
C ASP A 69 28.89 -13.54 12.28
N ASN A 70 28.90 -13.01 13.51
CA ASN A 70 28.48 -11.63 13.75
C ASN A 70 29.42 -10.60 13.10
N ASP A 71 30.72 -10.88 13.03
CA ASP A 71 31.70 -9.94 12.49
C ASP A 71 31.61 -9.95 10.96
N ASP A 72 31.46 -11.13 10.35
CA ASP A 72 31.20 -11.28 8.92
C ASP A 72 29.90 -10.58 8.51
N PHE A 73 28.82 -10.77 9.26
CA PHE A 73 27.54 -10.12 9.00
C PHE A 73 27.63 -8.59 9.13
N ALA A 74 28.31 -8.08 10.16
CA ALA A 74 28.52 -6.65 10.30
C ALA A 74 29.36 -6.09 9.13
N GLY A 75 30.34 -6.86 8.65
CA GLY A 75 31.13 -6.52 7.46
C GLY A 75 30.29 -6.47 6.18
N LEU A 76 29.32 -7.38 6.02
CA LEU A 76 28.36 -7.33 4.91
C LEU A 76 27.51 -6.05 4.97
N VAL A 77 26.95 -5.73 6.15
CA VAL A 77 26.13 -4.51 6.31
C VAL A 77 26.96 -3.26 6.03
N GLU A 78 28.18 -3.16 6.56
CA GLU A 78 29.05 -2.00 6.37
C GLU A 78 29.51 -1.87 4.90
N GLY A 79 29.86 -2.99 4.26
CA GLY A 79 30.26 -3.01 2.85
C GLY A 79 29.15 -2.56 1.90
N SER A 80 27.96 -3.14 2.03
CA SER A 80 26.81 -2.74 1.22
C SER A 80 26.34 -1.32 1.55
N TYR A 81 26.49 -0.87 2.80
CA TYR A 81 26.12 0.49 3.21
C TYR A 81 26.97 1.52 2.47
N ASP A 82 28.29 1.34 2.44
CA ASP A 82 29.20 2.26 1.77
C ASP A 82 28.92 2.30 0.25
N GLU A 83 28.58 1.17 -0.37
CA GLU A 83 28.17 1.09 -1.77
C GLU A 83 26.88 1.88 -2.03
N TYR A 84 25.80 1.59 -1.30
CA TYR A 84 24.53 2.27 -1.50
C TYR A 84 24.60 3.77 -1.18
N LEU A 85 25.33 4.16 -0.14
CA LEU A 85 25.54 5.56 0.20
C LEU A 85 26.26 6.29 -0.94
N SER A 86 27.32 5.70 -1.48
CA SER A 86 28.08 6.28 -2.59
C SER A 86 27.23 6.42 -3.84
N GLU A 87 26.43 5.41 -4.19
CA GLU A 87 25.55 5.45 -5.36
C GLU A 87 24.47 6.54 -5.20
N MET A 88 23.79 6.61 -4.04
CA MET A 88 22.78 7.64 -3.75
C MET A 88 23.36 9.06 -3.80
N GLU A 89 24.54 9.28 -3.21
CA GLU A 89 25.19 10.59 -3.21
C GLU A 89 25.79 10.98 -4.58
N SER A 90 25.93 10.01 -5.49
CA SER A 90 26.43 10.25 -6.85
C SER A 90 25.36 10.71 -7.84
N LEU A 91 24.08 10.58 -7.48
CA LEU A 91 22.94 10.97 -8.33
C LEU A 91 23.02 12.45 -8.70
N ASN A 92 22.90 12.74 -10.00
CA ASN A 92 22.99 14.10 -10.51
C ASN A 92 21.61 14.70 -10.76
N LEU A 93 20.95 15.15 -9.69
CA LEU A 93 19.60 15.68 -9.74
C LEU A 93 19.54 17.18 -10.13
N GLU A 94 20.69 17.84 -10.30
CA GLU A 94 20.79 19.24 -10.75
C GLU A 94 20.80 19.36 -12.28
N ASP A 95 21.40 18.40 -12.99
CA ASP A 95 21.51 18.38 -14.45
C ASP A 95 21.14 16.98 -14.97
N THR A 96 19.83 16.71 -14.99
CA THR A 96 19.25 15.41 -15.36
C THR A 96 19.51 15.06 -16.82
N ASP A 97 19.78 13.78 -17.11
CA ASP A 97 20.15 13.31 -18.45
C ASP A 97 18.94 13.22 -19.42
N TRP A 98 18.74 14.31 -20.16
CA TRP A 98 17.71 14.40 -21.20
C TRP A 98 17.85 13.39 -22.34
N ASP A 99 19.07 12.88 -22.60
CA ASP A 99 19.31 11.96 -23.72
C ASP A 99 18.80 10.54 -23.40
N ASN A 100 18.73 10.18 -22.12
CA ASN A 100 18.25 8.88 -21.63
C ASN A 100 16.80 8.90 -21.12
N TYR A 101 16.14 10.05 -21.13
CA TYR A 101 14.76 10.20 -20.64
C TYR A 101 13.73 9.38 -21.42
N SER A 102 12.95 8.57 -20.70
CA SER A 102 11.83 7.81 -21.25
C SER A 102 10.47 8.32 -20.72
N PRO A 103 9.71 9.13 -21.46
CA PRO A 103 8.51 9.77 -20.93
C PRO A 103 7.42 8.75 -20.54
N PRO A 104 6.72 8.95 -19.40
CA PRO A 104 5.74 7.98 -18.88
C PRO A 104 4.48 7.87 -19.75
N HIS A 105 4.20 8.89 -20.58
CA HIS A 105 3.07 8.86 -21.50
C HIS A 105 3.31 9.67 -22.77
N SER A 106 2.59 9.31 -23.83
CA SER A 106 2.59 10.08 -25.07
C SER A 106 1.82 11.40 -24.89
N GLY A 107 2.46 12.53 -25.21
CA GLY A 107 1.82 13.84 -25.12
C GLY A 107 2.83 14.94 -24.89
N TYR A 108 2.33 16.17 -24.69
CA TYR A 108 3.15 17.24 -24.13
C TYR A 108 3.28 17.01 -22.61
N ILE A 109 4.50 17.14 -22.10
CA ILE A 109 4.86 17.10 -20.68
C ILE A 109 5.54 18.43 -20.40
N GLU A 110 5.20 19.09 -19.29
CA GLU A 110 5.86 20.34 -18.93
C GLU A 110 7.32 20.06 -18.53
N GLU A 111 8.23 21.00 -18.80
CA GLU A 111 9.68 20.79 -18.61
C GLU A 111 10.03 20.39 -17.17
N TRP A 112 9.44 21.07 -16.18
CA TRP A 112 9.61 20.73 -14.76
C TRP A 112 9.05 19.35 -14.40
N GLU A 113 7.99 18.88 -15.08
CA GLU A 113 7.42 17.55 -14.88
C GLU A 113 8.34 16.49 -15.51
N ALA A 114 8.96 16.80 -16.65
CA ALA A 114 9.97 15.94 -17.27
C ALA A 114 11.24 15.83 -16.40
N GLU A 115 11.71 16.93 -15.81
CA GLU A 115 12.85 16.95 -14.86
C GLU A 115 12.60 16.06 -13.63
N GLN A 116 11.40 16.15 -13.05
CA GLN A 116 10.99 15.24 -11.96
C GLN A 116 10.99 13.78 -12.40
N HIS A 117 10.47 13.48 -13.59
CA HIS A 117 10.45 12.10 -14.08
C HIS A 117 11.84 11.55 -14.40
N MET A 118 12.77 12.37 -14.88
CA MET A 118 14.15 11.95 -15.11
C MET A 118 14.87 11.65 -13.80
N ALA A 119 14.74 12.54 -12.80
CA ALA A 119 15.29 12.32 -11.48
C ALA A 119 14.77 11.02 -10.84
N GLN A 120 13.46 10.77 -10.98
CA GLN A 120 12.84 9.53 -10.52
C GLN A 120 13.39 8.31 -11.28
N GLN A 121 13.59 8.40 -12.60
CA GLN A 121 14.17 7.30 -13.39
C GLN A 121 15.59 6.97 -12.97
N GLU A 122 16.43 7.97 -12.75
CA GLU A 122 17.81 7.76 -12.28
C GLU A 122 17.84 7.09 -10.90
N ALA A 123 16.94 7.51 -9.99
CA ALA A 123 16.77 6.87 -8.69
C ALA A 123 16.19 5.44 -8.79
N ASP A 124 15.25 5.22 -9.70
CA ASP A 124 14.61 3.92 -9.93
C ASP A 124 15.57 2.90 -10.56
N GLU A 125 16.53 3.34 -11.38
CA GLU A 125 17.57 2.47 -11.96
C GLU A 125 18.46 1.85 -10.87
N LEU A 126 18.86 2.63 -9.86
CA LEU A 126 19.56 2.12 -8.68
C LEU A 126 18.71 1.06 -7.97
N PHE A 127 17.41 1.31 -7.82
CA PHE A 127 16.48 0.39 -7.19
C PHE A 127 16.31 -0.92 -7.96
N ASP A 128 16.18 -0.86 -9.28
CA ASP A 128 15.99 -2.06 -10.12
C ASP A 128 17.22 -2.97 -10.11
N TYR A 129 18.43 -2.41 -10.15
CA TYR A 129 19.68 -3.17 -10.00
C TYR A 129 19.71 -3.96 -8.69
N MET A 130 19.36 -3.30 -7.58
CA MET A 130 19.31 -3.92 -6.26
C MET A 130 18.25 -5.02 -6.17
N LYS A 131 17.09 -4.80 -6.80
CA LYS A 131 16.02 -5.79 -6.84
C LYS A 131 16.46 -7.06 -7.54
N GLU A 132 17.14 -6.94 -8.67
CA GLU A 132 17.72 -8.08 -9.37
C GLU A 132 18.77 -8.80 -8.51
N HIS A 133 19.63 -8.05 -7.81
CA HIS A 133 20.60 -8.61 -6.89
C HIS A 133 19.95 -9.42 -5.75
N LEU A 134 18.96 -8.86 -5.07
CA LEU A 134 18.26 -9.53 -3.97
C LEU A 134 17.52 -10.79 -4.42
N VAL A 135 16.93 -10.79 -5.62
CA VAL A 135 16.33 -12.01 -6.20
C VAL A 135 17.38 -13.10 -6.36
N SER A 136 18.57 -12.74 -6.85
CA SER A 136 19.66 -13.71 -7.03
C SER A 136 20.09 -14.31 -5.69
N LEU A 137 20.21 -13.50 -4.64
CA LEU A 137 20.61 -13.94 -3.30
C LEU A 137 19.56 -14.87 -2.67
N ILE A 138 18.27 -14.56 -2.81
CA ILE A 138 17.19 -15.42 -2.32
C ILE A 138 17.18 -16.77 -3.05
N ILE A 139 17.39 -16.78 -4.37
CA ILE A 139 17.47 -18.03 -5.15
C ILE A 139 18.66 -18.89 -4.71
N THR A 140 19.76 -18.28 -4.27
CA THR A 140 20.93 -18.98 -3.76
C THR A 140 20.87 -19.31 -2.26
N ASP A 141 19.72 -19.12 -1.61
CA ASP A 141 19.51 -19.30 -0.16
C ASP A 141 20.53 -18.52 0.69
N ASP A 142 20.89 -17.30 0.28
CA ASP A 142 21.77 -16.40 1.03
C ASP A 142 20.97 -15.34 1.78
N THR A 143 20.18 -15.81 2.75
CA THR A 143 19.29 -14.97 3.56
C THR A 143 20.04 -13.97 4.44
N GLU A 144 21.24 -14.32 4.89
CA GLU A 144 22.11 -13.45 5.66
C GLU A 144 22.49 -12.19 4.87
N THR A 145 22.97 -12.35 3.63
CA THR A 145 23.31 -11.19 2.78
C THR A 145 22.07 -10.39 2.42
N VAL A 146 20.93 -11.03 2.14
CA VAL A 146 19.66 -10.34 1.88
C VAL A 146 19.28 -9.39 3.03
N VAL A 147 19.34 -9.86 4.28
CA VAL A 147 19.02 -9.01 5.44
C VAL A 147 20.08 -7.95 5.66
N ALA A 148 21.35 -8.25 5.40
CA ALA A 148 22.42 -7.27 5.49
C ALA A 148 22.23 -6.12 4.49
N ASP A 149 21.89 -6.42 3.24
CA ASP A 149 21.63 -5.43 2.19
C ASP A 149 20.40 -4.57 2.51
N LEU A 150 19.33 -5.18 3.01
CA LEU A 150 18.13 -4.46 3.43
C LEU A 150 18.42 -3.49 4.58
N LEU A 151 19.33 -3.84 5.50
CA LEU A 151 19.79 -2.96 6.57
C LEU A 151 20.69 -1.85 6.04
N ALA A 152 21.64 -2.20 5.19
CA ALA A 152 22.57 -1.27 4.57
C ALA A 152 21.83 -0.18 3.79
N PHE A 153 20.86 -0.57 2.95
CA PHE A 153 20.08 0.37 2.16
C PHE A 153 19.23 1.29 3.03
N TYR A 154 18.65 0.77 4.11
CA TYR A 154 17.93 1.57 5.09
C TYR A 154 18.84 2.65 5.69
N PHE A 155 20.03 2.29 6.18
CA PHE A 155 20.94 3.25 6.78
C PHE A 155 21.45 4.26 5.75
N ALA A 156 21.77 3.81 4.53
CA ALA A 156 22.17 4.70 3.44
C ALA A 156 21.06 5.70 3.11
N SER A 157 19.81 5.23 2.99
CA SER A 157 18.65 6.08 2.72
C SER A 157 18.43 7.15 3.78
N VAL A 158 18.74 6.86 5.05
CA VAL A 158 18.61 7.81 6.17
C VAL A 158 19.77 8.81 6.20
N GLU A 159 21.00 8.37 5.91
CA GLU A 159 22.22 9.15 6.11
C GLU A 159 22.73 9.87 4.84
N ALA A 160 22.28 9.47 3.64
CA ALA A 160 22.74 10.02 2.36
C ALA A 160 22.52 11.54 2.25
N ASN A 161 23.56 12.25 1.83
CA ASN A 161 23.50 13.68 1.53
C ASN A 161 23.28 13.91 0.04
N ILE A 162 22.05 13.71 -0.41
CA ILE A 162 21.64 13.80 -1.81
C ILE A 162 21.40 15.27 -2.18
N ASN A 163 22.08 15.76 -3.23
CA ASN A 163 21.92 17.13 -3.72
C ASN A 163 20.73 17.22 -4.70
N ASP A 164 19.54 17.49 -4.18
CA ASP A 164 18.31 17.74 -4.96
C ASP A 164 17.87 19.21 -4.83
N PRO A 165 18.52 20.16 -5.53
CA PRO A 165 18.25 21.60 -5.35
C PRO A 165 16.85 22.05 -5.82
N TYR A 166 16.15 21.19 -6.56
CA TYR A 166 14.85 21.50 -7.17
C TYR A 166 13.69 20.66 -6.58
N ASP A 167 13.96 19.89 -5.53
CA ASP A 167 12.98 18.99 -4.89
C ASP A 167 12.32 18.03 -5.90
N ASN A 168 13.11 17.52 -6.86
CA ASN A 168 12.65 16.66 -7.95
C ASN A 168 12.14 15.30 -7.44
N LEU A 169 12.69 14.81 -6.33
CA LEU A 169 12.25 13.57 -5.66
C LEU A 169 11.17 13.81 -4.58
N GLY A 170 10.61 15.03 -4.53
CA GLY A 170 9.55 15.41 -3.59
C GLY A 170 10.07 16.14 -2.36
N ASP A 171 9.33 16.07 -1.24
CA ASP A 171 9.62 16.84 -0.02
C ASP A 171 11.02 16.53 0.58
N SER A 172 11.55 15.33 0.33
CA SER A 172 12.95 15.00 0.55
C SER A 172 13.39 13.80 -0.29
N ALA A 173 14.60 13.86 -0.85
CA ALA A 173 15.22 12.75 -1.57
C ALA A 173 15.34 11.49 -0.68
N ASN A 174 15.78 11.66 0.58
CA ASN A 174 15.81 10.56 1.55
C ASN A 174 14.42 9.95 1.78
N GLY A 175 13.36 10.76 1.75
CA GLY A 175 11.97 10.27 1.84
C GLY A 175 11.61 9.35 0.67
N TYR A 176 12.02 9.70 -0.55
CA TYR A 176 11.87 8.87 -1.74
C TYR A 176 12.57 7.51 -1.59
N PHE A 177 13.85 7.51 -1.20
CA PHE A 177 14.62 6.28 -0.97
C PHE A 177 14.05 5.44 0.18
N MET A 178 13.52 6.06 1.23
CA MET A 178 12.84 5.36 2.33
C MET A 178 11.54 4.69 1.89
N ASP A 179 10.79 5.27 0.95
CA ASP A 179 9.61 4.64 0.38
C ASP A 179 9.98 3.49 -0.56
N MET A 180 11.08 3.64 -1.32
CA MET A 180 11.66 2.53 -2.09
C MET A 180 12.13 1.39 -1.18
N HIS A 181 12.79 1.69 -0.05
CA HIS A 181 13.21 0.70 0.94
C HIS A 181 12.02 -0.10 1.48
N LYS A 182 10.89 0.54 1.81
CA LYS A 182 9.66 -0.16 2.21
C LYS A 182 9.21 -1.14 1.12
N GLY A 183 9.20 -0.68 -0.14
CA GLY A 183 8.90 -1.54 -1.28
C GLY A 183 9.86 -2.72 -1.40
N PHE A 184 11.15 -2.51 -1.09
CA PHE A 184 12.16 -3.55 -1.09
C PHE A 184 11.96 -4.60 0.00
N VAL A 185 11.65 -4.15 1.22
CA VAL A 185 11.31 -5.02 2.35
C VAL A 185 10.06 -5.85 2.03
N ASP A 186 9.00 -5.23 1.50
CA ASP A 186 7.77 -5.93 1.11
C ASP A 186 8.03 -6.98 0.02
N TYR A 187 8.86 -6.64 -0.97
CA TYR A 187 9.26 -7.57 -2.01
C TYR A 187 10.06 -8.76 -1.45
N ALA A 188 11.03 -8.49 -0.57
CA ALA A 188 11.82 -9.53 0.10
C ALA A 188 10.94 -10.45 0.95
N ILE A 189 9.97 -9.90 1.70
CA ILE A 189 8.98 -10.66 2.46
C ILE A 189 8.22 -11.64 1.57
N GLU A 190 7.73 -11.18 0.40
CA GLU A 190 7.02 -12.03 -0.55
C GLU A 190 7.90 -13.19 -1.03
N LYS A 191 9.15 -12.90 -1.39
CA LYS A 191 10.08 -13.91 -1.94
C LYS A 191 10.58 -14.89 -0.90
N ILE A 192 10.91 -14.44 0.30
CA ILE A 192 11.31 -15.32 1.41
C ILE A 192 10.16 -16.28 1.76
N SER A 193 8.92 -15.79 1.80
CA SER A 193 7.76 -16.59 2.18
C SER A 193 7.44 -17.75 1.23
N ILE A 194 8.01 -17.76 0.02
CA ILE A 194 7.84 -18.84 -0.97
C ILE A 194 9.12 -19.63 -1.25
N ALA A 195 10.27 -19.17 -0.73
CA ALA A 195 11.55 -19.82 -0.91
C ALA A 195 11.70 -21.01 0.05
N SER A 196 12.44 -22.03 -0.38
CA SER A 196 12.70 -23.24 0.41
C SER A 196 14.04 -23.12 1.14
N ILE A 197 14.12 -22.25 2.14
CA ILE A 197 15.36 -21.97 2.87
C ILE A 197 15.48 -22.89 4.08
N ALA A 198 16.68 -23.41 4.34
CA ALA A 198 16.91 -24.27 5.50
C ALA A 198 16.70 -23.52 6.84
N ASP A 199 15.94 -24.11 7.77
CA ASP A 199 15.66 -23.59 9.13
C ASP A 199 16.90 -23.02 9.83
N ARG A 200 18.04 -23.72 9.74
CA ARG A 200 19.30 -23.30 10.38
C ARG A 200 19.76 -21.93 9.89
N LYS A 201 19.64 -21.65 8.59
CA LYS A 201 20.01 -20.36 7.99
C LYS A 201 19.06 -19.26 8.46
N LEU A 202 17.75 -19.48 8.35
CA LEU A 202 16.72 -18.54 8.83
C LEU A 202 16.95 -18.15 10.30
N ILE A 203 17.23 -19.14 11.15
CA ILE A 203 17.54 -18.93 12.57
C ILE A 203 18.84 -18.13 12.72
N ASN A 204 19.88 -18.47 11.96
CA ASN A 204 21.14 -17.72 11.99
C ASN A 204 20.93 -16.26 11.59
N THR A 205 20.24 -15.99 10.48
CA THR A 205 19.90 -14.65 10.00
C THR A 205 19.17 -13.83 11.06
N ILE A 206 18.14 -14.38 11.70
CA ILE A 206 17.41 -13.70 12.78
C ILE A 206 18.36 -13.36 13.94
N LYS A 207 19.23 -14.29 14.34
CA LYS A 207 20.21 -14.06 15.41
C LYS A 207 21.19 -12.94 15.06
N LEU A 208 21.73 -12.96 13.84
CA LEU A 208 22.67 -11.96 13.33
C LEU A 208 22.02 -10.57 13.33
N PHE A 209 20.79 -10.45 12.84
CA PHE A 209 20.02 -9.21 12.88
C PHE A 209 19.92 -8.65 14.31
N PHE A 210 19.46 -9.47 15.26
CA PHE A 210 19.31 -9.03 16.66
C PHE A 210 20.64 -8.66 17.32
N ASN A 211 21.71 -9.40 17.03
CA ASN A 211 23.04 -9.13 17.56
C ASN A 211 23.64 -7.84 16.99
N TYR A 212 23.43 -7.56 15.70
CA TYR A 212 23.90 -6.34 15.05
C TYR A 212 23.34 -5.10 15.76
N PHE A 213 22.03 -5.07 16.01
CA PHE A 213 21.42 -3.94 16.73
C PHE A 213 21.87 -3.81 18.18
N HIS A 214 22.07 -4.94 18.89
CA HIS A 214 22.54 -4.90 20.27
C HIS A 214 23.98 -4.36 20.37
N THR A 215 24.83 -4.67 19.40
CA THR A 215 26.27 -4.35 19.46
C THR A 215 26.59 -2.98 18.87
N LYS A 216 25.94 -2.59 17.78
CA LYS A 216 26.34 -1.42 16.97
C LYS A 216 25.43 -0.20 17.10
N LYS A 217 24.14 -0.36 17.45
CA LYS A 217 23.14 0.73 17.32
C LYS A 217 22.19 0.80 18.54
N ASN A 218 22.75 0.81 19.75
CA ASN A 218 22.06 0.75 21.05
C ASN A 218 20.95 1.82 21.30
N ASP A 219 20.72 2.77 20.40
CA ASP A 219 19.81 3.91 20.57
C ASP A 219 18.83 4.16 19.38
N CYS A 220 18.84 3.37 18.30
CA CYS A 220 18.01 3.61 17.09
C CYS A 220 16.85 2.60 16.91
N PHE A 221 16.18 2.20 17.99
CA PHE A 221 15.20 1.12 17.94
C PHE A 221 13.77 1.54 17.50
N GLU A 222 13.45 2.83 17.43
CA GLU A 222 12.10 3.25 17.00
C GLU A 222 11.91 3.08 15.48
N ASP A 223 12.95 3.31 14.69
CA ASP A 223 12.86 3.26 13.24
C ASP A 223 13.00 1.85 12.63
N ILE A 224 13.45 0.87 13.42
CA ILE A 224 13.64 -0.51 12.95
C ILE A 224 12.33 -1.32 12.90
N LYS A 225 11.21 -0.75 13.36
CA LYS A 225 9.90 -1.40 13.27
C LYS A 225 9.54 -1.77 11.82
N ILE A 226 10.09 -1.04 10.84
CA ILE A 226 9.98 -1.37 9.41
C ILE A 226 10.39 -2.82 9.08
N PHE A 227 11.32 -3.39 9.83
CA PHE A 227 11.79 -4.78 9.64
C PHE A 227 10.93 -5.83 10.34
N GLU A 228 9.89 -5.45 11.10
CA GLU A 228 9.06 -6.43 11.81
C GLU A 228 8.38 -7.43 10.85
N GLY A 229 7.93 -6.95 9.69
CA GLY A 229 7.37 -7.80 8.64
C GLY A 229 8.37 -8.83 8.11
N LEU A 230 9.62 -8.42 7.91
CA LEU A 230 10.71 -9.28 7.46
C LEU A 230 11.03 -10.36 8.50
N LEU A 231 11.15 -9.98 9.77
CA LEU A 231 11.39 -10.91 10.87
C LEU A 231 10.25 -11.92 11.02
N LEU A 232 9.00 -11.50 10.83
CA LEU A 232 7.84 -12.39 10.79
C LEU A 232 7.89 -13.36 9.61
N ALA A 233 8.29 -12.89 8.42
CA ALA A 233 8.44 -13.74 7.23
C ALA A 233 9.50 -14.82 7.46
N LEU A 234 10.67 -14.44 7.98
CA LEU A 234 11.73 -15.38 8.36
C LEU A 234 11.24 -16.37 9.41
N LEU A 235 10.59 -15.90 10.47
CA LEU A 235 10.06 -16.76 11.53
C LEU A 235 9.02 -17.74 11.01
N ASN A 236 8.11 -17.31 10.14
CA ASN A 236 7.05 -18.17 9.60
C ASN A 236 7.56 -19.16 8.55
N SER A 237 8.74 -18.92 7.98
CA SER A 237 9.38 -19.83 7.00
C SER A 237 10.18 -20.96 7.67
N ILE A 238 10.34 -20.94 9.00
CA ILE A 238 10.95 -22.04 9.76
C ILE A 238 9.92 -23.17 9.90
N ASP A 239 10.22 -24.36 9.42
CA ASP A 239 9.27 -25.48 9.44
C ASP A 239 9.15 -26.14 10.83
N ASP A 240 10.27 -26.32 11.53
CA ASP A 240 10.31 -27.07 12.79
C ASP A 240 10.18 -26.15 14.03
N ASP A 241 9.10 -26.31 14.80
CA ASP A 241 8.89 -25.59 16.06
C ASP A 241 9.97 -25.87 17.13
N GLU A 242 10.67 -27.02 17.06
CA GLU A 242 11.79 -27.29 17.97
C GLU A 242 12.98 -26.38 17.69
N ASN A 243 13.21 -26.04 16.43
CA ASN A 243 14.29 -25.16 16.01
C ASN A 243 14.05 -23.71 16.47
N VAL A 244 12.78 -23.31 16.61
CA VAL A 244 12.36 -21.98 17.11
C VAL A 244 12.76 -21.74 18.58
N LYS A 245 12.87 -22.80 19.39
CA LYS A 245 13.27 -22.70 20.83
C LYS A 245 14.60 -21.96 21.02
N GLY A 246 15.49 -22.00 20.02
CA GLY A 246 16.77 -21.30 20.07
C GLY A 246 16.66 -19.77 20.02
N LEU A 247 15.54 -19.20 19.57
CA LEU A 247 15.36 -17.77 19.37
C LEU A 247 14.92 -17.02 20.64
N SER A 248 14.27 -17.68 21.60
CA SER A 248 13.74 -17.04 22.82
C SER A 248 14.81 -16.42 23.72
N ASN A 249 16.06 -16.89 23.61
CA ASN A 249 17.18 -16.43 24.42
C ASN A 249 17.98 -15.28 23.76
N ILE A 250 17.72 -14.99 22.48
CA ILE A 250 18.58 -14.13 21.65
C ILE A 250 17.95 -12.76 21.44
N THR A 251 16.63 -12.68 21.55
CA THR A 251 15.86 -11.45 21.50
C THR A 251 15.97 -10.69 22.83
N LYS A 252 17.16 -10.20 23.18
CA LYS A 252 17.35 -9.26 24.30
C LYS A 252 16.78 -7.86 24.00
N ILE A 253 16.33 -7.62 22.77
CA ILE A 253 15.64 -6.39 22.38
C ILE A 253 14.34 -6.26 23.16
N ASP A 254 14.03 -5.04 23.60
CA ASP A 254 12.75 -4.74 24.22
C ASP A 254 11.61 -5.12 23.26
N LYS A 255 10.79 -6.08 23.70
CA LYS A 255 9.65 -6.63 22.97
C LYS A 255 8.68 -5.54 22.45
N LYS A 256 8.74 -4.31 22.97
CA LYS A 256 7.96 -3.16 22.48
C LYS A 256 8.26 -2.76 21.03
N TYR A 257 9.46 -3.04 20.53
CA TYR A 257 9.87 -2.65 19.17
C TYR A 257 9.38 -3.65 18.11
N PHE A 258 9.24 -4.91 18.51
CA PHE A 258 8.78 -6.00 17.65
C PHE A 258 7.64 -6.79 18.33
N PRO A 259 6.50 -6.14 18.61
CA PRO A 259 5.40 -6.72 19.36
C PRO A 259 4.73 -7.90 18.62
N GLN A 260 4.54 -7.83 17.30
CA GLN A 260 3.95 -8.91 16.49
C GLN A 260 4.91 -10.10 16.37
N TYR A 261 6.20 -9.85 16.08
CA TYR A 261 7.21 -10.92 16.02
C TYR A 261 7.31 -11.66 17.35
N SER A 262 7.40 -10.92 18.46
CA SER A 262 7.47 -11.50 19.79
C SER A 262 6.21 -12.29 20.14
N LEU A 263 5.02 -11.81 19.75
CA LEU A 263 3.76 -12.52 19.97
C LEU A 263 3.75 -13.85 19.20
N GLN A 264 4.13 -13.83 17.91
CA GLN A 264 4.19 -15.01 17.07
C GLN A 264 5.22 -16.03 17.57
N LEU A 265 6.36 -15.56 18.09
CA LEU A 265 7.35 -16.43 18.71
C LEU A 265 6.78 -17.18 19.92
N GLU A 266 6.12 -16.48 20.86
CA GLU A 266 5.51 -17.12 22.05
C GLU A 266 4.42 -18.13 21.65
N LYS A 267 3.67 -17.83 20.58
CA LYS A 267 2.65 -18.72 20.02
C LYS A 267 3.25 -20.02 19.51
N ARG A 268 4.34 -19.95 18.73
CA ARG A 268 5.06 -21.12 18.21
C ARG A 268 5.73 -21.95 19.32
N LEU A 269 6.17 -21.30 20.39
CA LEU A 269 6.71 -21.99 21.57
C LEU A 269 5.64 -22.74 22.39
N GLY A 270 4.35 -22.59 22.05
CA GLY A 270 3.23 -23.22 22.76
C GLY A 270 3.04 -22.68 24.19
N ASN A 271 3.60 -21.51 24.51
CA ASN A 271 3.51 -20.92 25.83
C ASN A 271 2.33 -19.93 25.90
N GLU A 272 1.12 -20.46 26.00
CA GLU A 272 -0.11 -19.65 26.02
C GLU A 272 -0.10 -18.56 27.09
N LYS A 273 0.46 -18.85 28.27
CA LYS A 273 0.55 -17.87 29.36
C LYS A 273 1.43 -16.69 28.98
N SER A 274 2.62 -16.95 28.45
CA SER A 274 3.55 -15.91 28.02
C SER A 274 3.02 -15.14 26.81
N TRP A 275 2.38 -15.84 25.88
CA TRP A 275 1.65 -15.25 24.76
C TRP A 275 0.59 -14.26 25.25
N LEU A 276 -0.25 -14.66 26.20
CA LEU A 276 -1.33 -13.81 26.74
C LEU A 276 -0.78 -12.62 27.53
N GLU A 277 0.26 -12.81 28.34
CA GLU A 277 0.95 -11.73 29.05
C GLU A 277 1.54 -10.70 28.08
N HIS A 278 2.17 -11.16 26.99
CA HIS A 278 2.72 -10.32 25.94
C HIS A 278 1.62 -9.57 25.18
N ALA A 279 0.57 -10.27 24.76
CA ALA A 279 -0.57 -9.66 24.08
C ALA A 279 -1.18 -8.54 24.93
N ARG A 280 -1.48 -8.79 26.22
CA ARG A 280 -1.99 -7.79 27.17
C ARG A 280 -1.07 -6.59 27.36
N LYS A 281 0.24 -6.75 27.20
CA LYS A 281 1.19 -5.67 27.35
C LYS A 281 1.21 -4.73 26.14
N PHE A 282 1.00 -5.25 24.94
CA PHE A 282 1.26 -4.53 23.69
C PHE A 282 0.04 -4.28 22.81
N TYR A 283 -1.15 -4.78 23.18
CA TYR A 283 -2.36 -4.65 22.37
C TYR A 283 -2.79 -3.20 22.08
N LEU A 284 -2.48 -2.25 22.96
CA LEU A 284 -2.73 -0.81 22.74
C LEU A 284 -1.64 -0.12 21.92
N ILE A 285 -0.46 -0.75 21.77
CA ILE A 285 0.68 -0.19 21.03
C ILE A 285 0.66 -0.70 19.58
N ASP A 286 0.17 -1.91 19.36
CA ASP A 286 0.13 -2.53 18.04
C ASP A 286 -1.25 -3.10 17.72
N GLN A 287 -1.86 -2.61 16.64
CA GLN A 287 -3.22 -2.96 16.25
C GLN A 287 -3.38 -4.45 15.92
N LYS A 288 -2.37 -5.10 15.32
CA LYS A 288 -2.46 -6.54 15.01
C LYS A 288 -2.42 -7.38 16.27
N VAL A 289 -1.59 -6.99 17.25
CA VAL A 289 -1.62 -7.60 18.59
C VAL A 289 -2.97 -7.39 19.27
N GLY A 290 -3.55 -6.19 19.12
CA GLY A 290 -4.94 -5.89 19.51
C GLY A 290 -5.94 -6.88 18.96
N HIS A 291 -5.89 -7.12 17.66
CA HIS A 291 -6.76 -8.07 16.97
C HIS A 291 -6.61 -9.50 17.48
N GLU A 292 -5.38 -10.00 17.60
CA GLU A 292 -5.16 -11.35 18.11
C GLU A 292 -5.66 -11.52 19.54
N LEU A 293 -5.47 -10.51 20.40
CA LEU A 293 -5.97 -10.54 21.78
C LEU A 293 -7.51 -10.55 21.84
N LEU A 294 -8.17 -9.72 21.01
CA LEU A 294 -9.63 -9.71 20.93
C LEU A 294 -10.16 -11.06 20.41
N GLY A 295 -9.54 -11.62 19.38
CA GLY A 295 -9.91 -12.94 18.86
C GLY A 295 -9.84 -14.03 19.92
N TYR A 296 -8.77 -14.05 20.72
CA TYR A 296 -8.62 -14.99 21.84
C TYR A 296 -9.69 -14.79 22.92
N TYR A 297 -9.92 -13.55 23.37
CA TYR A 297 -10.93 -13.31 24.39
C TYR A 297 -12.35 -13.56 23.91
N TYR A 298 -12.64 -13.35 22.63
CA TYR A 298 -13.95 -13.64 22.09
C TYR A 298 -14.33 -15.11 22.27
N THR A 299 -13.36 -16.03 22.14
CA THR A 299 -13.58 -17.46 22.33
C THR A 299 -13.54 -17.89 23.80
N GLU A 300 -12.63 -17.33 24.59
CA GLU A 300 -12.36 -17.80 25.96
C GLU A 300 -13.12 -17.05 27.06
N ASP A 301 -13.21 -15.71 26.96
CA ASP A 301 -13.79 -14.86 28.02
C ASP A 301 -14.36 -13.56 27.45
N ILE A 302 -15.67 -13.56 27.24
CA ILE A 302 -16.41 -12.41 26.71
C ILE A 302 -16.27 -11.15 27.58
N ASN A 303 -16.06 -11.27 28.89
CA ASN A 303 -15.91 -10.10 29.76
C ASN A 303 -14.56 -9.42 29.51
N ASN A 304 -13.50 -10.21 29.36
CA ASN A 304 -12.18 -9.68 29.00
C ASN A 304 -12.18 -9.12 27.57
N TYR A 305 -12.92 -9.74 26.64
CA TYR A 305 -13.14 -9.19 25.30
C TYR A 305 -13.72 -7.78 25.39
N ILE A 306 -14.83 -7.60 26.13
CA ILE A 306 -15.49 -6.29 26.26
C ILE A 306 -14.56 -5.27 26.94
N SER A 307 -13.80 -5.68 27.96
CA SER A 307 -12.86 -4.78 28.62
C SER A 307 -11.77 -4.30 27.67
N ALA A 308 -11.08 -5.21 26.97
CA ALA A 308 -10.01 -4.88 26.04
C ALA A 308 -10.54 -4.08 24.83
N ALA A 309 -11.70 -4.48 24.29
CA ALA A 309 -12.35 -3.80 23.17
C ALA A 309 -12.70 -2.33 23.52
N LYS A 310 -13.15 -2.06 24.75
CA LYS A 310 -13.41 -0.69 25.23
C LYS A 310 -12.14 0.15 25.34
N GLU A 311 -11.03 -0.44 25.76
CA GLU A 311 -9.74 0.26 25.83
C GLU A 311 -9.24 0.61 24.43
N LEU A 312 -9.26 -0.36 23.51
CA LEU A 312 -8.91 -0.14 22.10
C LEU A 312 -9.81 0.88 21.42
N PHE A 313 -11.12 0.80 21.63
CA PHE A 313 -12.07 1.77 21.09
C PHE A 313 -11.82 3.19 21.60
N LYS A 314 -11.33 3.38 22.83
CA LYS A 314 -10.97 4.72 23.32
C LYS A 314 -9.71 5.28 22.67
N ASP A 315 -8.79 4.42 22.27
CA ASP A 315 -7.53 4.78 21.62
C ASP A 315 -7.76 5.26 20.18
N ASP A 316 -8.44 4.45 19.36
CA ASP A 316 -8.87 4.83 18.01
C ASP A 316 -10.31 4.37 17.74
N LYS A 317 -11.26 5.27 18.04
CA LYS A 317 -12.70 5.01 17.89
C LYS A 317 -13.06 4.57 16.48
N ARG A 318 -12.51 5.24 15.45
CA ARG A 318 -12.94 5.03 14.06
C ARG A 318 -12.48 3.67 13.55
N TYR A 319 -11.22 3.33 13.80
CA TYR A 319 -10.67 2.04 13.41
C TYR A 319 -11.39 0.92 14.16
N TRP A 320 -11.37 0.97 15.48
CA TRP A 320 -11.87 -0.14 16.31
C TRP A 320 -13.40 -0.30 16.25
N ALA A 321 -14.17 0.76 15.99
CA ALA A 321 -15.60 0.62 15.73
C ALA A 321 -15.88 -0.35 14.57
N LYS A 322 -15.08 -0.27 13.50
CA LYS A 322 -15.23 -1.14 12.33
C LYS A 322 -14.87 -2.58 12.65
N GLU A 323 -13.81 -2.78 13.42
CA GLU A 323 -13.26 -4.09 13.72
C GLU A 323 -14.07 -4.82 14.81
N ILE A 324 -14.64 -4.11 15.77
CA ILE A 324 -15.41 -4.69 16.90
C ILE A 324 -16.86 -4.98 16.53
N ALA A 325 -17.48 -4.14 15.69
CA ALA A 325 -18.92 -4.24 15.39
C ALA A 325 -19.43 -5.60 14.87
N PRO A 326 -18.68 -6.38 14.05
CA PRO A 326 -19.14 -7.70 13.59
C PRO A 326 -19.35 -8.72 14.72
N ASP A 327 -18.54 -8.65 15.77
CA ASP A 327 -18.52 -9.62 16.86
C ASP A 327 -19.28 -9.15 18.10
N LEU A 328 -19.46 -7.84 18.24
CA LEU A 328 -20.17 -7.22 19.35
C LEU A 328 -21.69 -7.41 19.22
N LYS A 329 -22.29 -8.03 20.25
CA LYS A 329 -23.74 -8.21 20.36
C LYS A 329 -24.30 -7.35 21.48
N ILE A 330 -25.58 -6.98 21.35
CA ILE A 330 -26.26 -6.13 22.33
C ILE A 330 -26.29 -6.78 23.73
N GLU A 331 -26.34 -8.11 23.80
CA GLU A 331 -26.37 -8.86 25.06
C GLU A 331 -25.03 -8.83 25.81
N HIS A 332 -23.91 -8.56 25.11
CA HIS A 332 -22.60 -8.51 25.75
C HIS A 332 -22.46 -7.23 26.59
N ASP A 333 -22.75 -6.07 25.98
CA ASP A 333 -22.77 -4.77 26.65
C ASP A 333 -23.57 -3.77 25.81
N GLN A 334 -24.81 -3.47 26.22
CA GLN A 334 -25.69 -2.55 25.50
C GLN A 334 -25.12 -1.12 25.41
N GLY A 335 -24.40 -0.65 26.43
CA GLY A 335 -23.81 0.69 26.43
C GLY A 335 -22.72 0.79 25.37
N PHE A 336 -21.80 -0.17 25.38
CA PHE A 336 -20.72 -0.22 24.41
C PHE A 336 -21.21 -0.49 22.98
N TYR A 337 -22.23 -1.34 22.82
CA TYR A 337 -22.90 -1.55 21.53
C TYR A 337 -23.40 -0.23 20.95
N LYS A 338 -24.07 0.60 21.77
CA LYS A 338 -24.52 1.93 21.34
C LYS A 338 -23.35 2.81 20.94
N ASP A 339 -22.28 2.86 21.73
CA ASP A 339 -21.12 3.70 21.45
C ASP A 339 -20.45 3.34 20.12
N VAL A 340 -20.21 2.05 19.88
CA VAL A 340 -19.58 1.53 18.65
C VAL A 340 -20.41 1.88 17.41
N TYR A 341 -21.70 1.56 17.42
CA TYR A 341 -22.55 1.82 16.26
C TYR A 341 -22.87 3.31 16.07
N THR A 342 -22.84 4.11 17.14
CA THR A 342 -22.91 5.58 17.05
C THR A 342 -21.69 6.13 16.31
N GLU A 343 -20.49 5.65 16.65
CA GLU A 343 -19.26 6.02 15.93
C GLU A 343 -19.30 5.58 14.47
N LEU A 344 -19.83 4.39 14.16
CA LEU A 344 -20.03 3.95 12.77
C LEU A 344 -20.98 4.87 12.00
N CYS A 345 -22.07 5.33 12.63
CA CYS A 345 -22.97 6.31 12.03
C CYS A 345 -22.25 7.63 11.72
N ILE A 346 -21.36 8.09 12.60
CA ILE A 346 -20.61 9.34 12.42
C ILE A 346 -19.56 9.20 11.31
N SER A 347 -18.79 8.12 11.34
CA SER A 347 -17.62 7.90 10.49
C SER A 347 -17.94 7.31 9.11
N LYS A 348 -18.78 6.26 9.03
CA LYS A 348 -19.16 5.59 7.77
C LYS A 348 -20.44 6.13 7.15
N ARG A 349 -21.35 6.65 7.97
CA ARG A 349 -22.64 7.22 7.53
C ARG A 349 -23.50 6.23 6.75
N GLN A 350 -23.58 4.99 7.23
CA GLN A 350 -24.44 3.96 6.64
C GLN A 350 -25.71 3.77 7.46
N ILE A 351 -26.85 3.72 6.76
CA ILE A 351 -28.15 3.64 7.43
C ILE A 351 -28.39 2.27 8.09
N SER A 352 -27.66 1.23 7.68
CA SER A 352 -27.62 -0.07 8.35
C SER A 352 -27.18 0.09 9.80
N ASP A 353 -26.11 0.83 10.05
CA ASP A 353 -25.51 0.99 11.38
C ASP A 353 -26.49 1.71 12.33
N TYR A 354 -27.20 2.71 11.83
CA TYR A 354 -28.24 3.39 12.61
C TYR A 354 -29.41 2.46 12.95
N LYS A 355 -29.81 1.58 12.03
CA LYS A 355 -30.91 0.63 12.25
C LYS A 355 -30.62 -0.34 13.39
N GLU A 356 -29.35 -0.68 13.62
CA GLU A 356 -28.92 -1.53 14.73
C GLU A 356 -29.20 -0.90 16.10
N ILE A 357 -29.05 0.43 16.21
CA ILE A 357 -29.17 1.15 17.48
C ILE A 357 -30.46 1.95 17.66
N LYS A 358 -31.26 2.16 16.61
CA LYS A 358 -32.41 3.09 16.65
C LYS A 358 -33.40 2.83 17.79
N ASN A 359 -33.59 1.56 18.18
CA ASN A 359 -34.59 1.15 19.17
C ASN A 359 -34.06 1.22 20.61
N ILE A 360 -32.75 1.43 20.78
CA ILE A 360 -32.07 1.42 22.09
C ILE A 360 -31.47 2.77 22.44
N LEU A 361 -31.40 3.69 21.48
CA LEU A 361 -31.06 5.09 21.73
C LEU A 361 -32.22 5.82 22.42
N THR A 362 -31.90 6.54 23.48
CA THR A 362 -32.78 7.54 24.09
C THR A 362 -32.91 8.77 23.19
N GLU A 363 -33.95 9.59 23.41
CA GLU A 363 -34.12 10.82 22.63
C GLU A 363 -32.94 11.79 22.78
N THR A 364 -32.35 11.88 23.97
CA THR A 364 -31.14 12.70 24.20
C THR A 364 -29.94 12.19 23.41
N GLU A 365 -29.74 10.87 23.32
CA GLU A 365 -28.65 10.28 22.53
C GLU A 365 -28.87 10.49 21.02
N LYS A 366 -30.11 10.37 20.55
CA LYS A 366 -30.47 10.68 19.16
C LYS A 366 -30.19 12.14 18.82
N GLU A 367 -30.58 13.06 19.69
CA GLU A 367 -30.28 14.49 19.54
C GLU A 367 -28.76 14.73 19.49
N GLY A 368 -27.99 14.05 20.34
CA GLY A 368 -26.52 14.06 20.31
C GLY A 368 -25.97 13.62 18.96
N LEU A 369 -26.39 12.46 18.47
CA LEU A 369 -25.97 11.95 17.14
C LEU A 369 -26.33 12.93 16.02
N HIS A 370 -27.52 13.54 16.06
CA HIS A 370 -27.92 14.54 15.07
C HIS A 370 -27.07 15.81 15.09
N ASN A 371 -26.57 16.21 16.26
CA ASN A 371 -25.68 17.36 16.41
C ASN A 371 -24.29 17.08 15.82
N GLU A 372 -23.76 15.88 16.05
CA GLU A 372 -22.50 15.42 15.42
C GLU A 372 -22.64 15.36 13.89
N LEU A 373 -23.80 14.91 13.40
CA LEU A 373 -24.13 14.81 11.97
C LEU A 373 -24.63 16.13 11.34
N LYS A 374 -24.42 17.29 11.97
CA LYS A 374 -24.97 18.58 11.49
C LYS A 374 -24.66 18.92 10.03
N TRP A 375 -23.49 18.51 9.54
CA TRP A 375 -23.04 18.76 8.17
C TRP A 375 -23.36 17.60 7.21
N ALA A 376 -23.68 16.41 7.74
CA ALA A 376 -24.02 15.22 6.97
C ALA A 376 -25.52 15.18 6.63
N LEU A 377 -26.01 16.23 5.93
CA LEU A 377 -27.44 16.47 5.73
C LEU A 377 -28.18 15.31 5.05
N VAL A 378 -27.54 14.66 4.07
CA VAL A 378 -28.12 13.50 3.35
C VAL A 378 -28.35 12.35 4.32
N PHE A 379 -27.31 11.95 5.04
CA PHE A 379 -27.39 10.86 6.00
C PHE A 379 -28.38 11.17 7.15
N ARG A 380 -28.40 12.42 7.63
CA ARG A 380 -29.38 12.85 8.62
C ARG A 380 -30.82 12.75 8.09
N SER A 381 -31.04 13.04 6.81
CA SER A 381 -32.35 12.88 6.16
C SER A 381 -32.74 11.41 6.04
N GLU A 382 -31.79 10.51 5.79
CA GLU A 382 -32.01 9.06 5.81
C GLU A 382 -32.41 8.57 7.21
N ILE A 383 -31.74 9.04 8.26
CA ILE A 383 -32.10 8.74 9.66
C ILE A 383 -33.56 9.17 9.93
N TYR A 384 -33.90 10.42 9.62
CA TYR A 384 -35.28 10.91 9.81
C TYR A 384 -36.30 10.15 8.96
N THR A 385 -35.90 9.61 7.82
CA THR A 385 -36.77 8.75 7.00
C THR A 385 -37.08 7.44 7.73
N VAL A 386 -36.08 6.81 8.35
CA VAL A 386 -36.25 5.61 9.17
C VAL A 386 -37.13 5.89 10.40
N GLU A 387 -36.96 7.06 11.02
CA GLU A 387 -37.78 7.50 12.16
C GLU A 387 -39.16 8.05 11.76
N LYS A 388 -39.47 8.16 10.47
CA LYS A 388 -40.70 8.78 9.93
C LYS A 388 -40.91 10.24 10.36
N GLN A 389 -39.83 10.96 10.67
CA GLN A 389 -39.85 12.38 11.05
C GLN A 389 -39.74 13.29 9.81
N PHE A 390 -40.71 13.17 8.89
CA PHE A 390 -40.66 13.83 7.59
C PHE A 390 -40.67 15.37 7.66
N ASP A 391 -41.24 15.95 8.72
CA ASP A 391 -41.22 17.40 8.95
C ASP A 391 -39.79 17.94 9.11
N LYS A 392 -38.92 17.21 9.81
CA LYS A 392 -37.51 17.61 9.97
C LYS A 392 -36.74 17.55 8.64
N ILE A 393 -37.07 16.59 7.77
CA ILE A 393 -36.50 16.52 6.41
C ILE A 393 -36.93 17.73 5.60
N LYS A 394 -38.22 18.10 5.68
CA LYS A 394 -38.75 19.30 5.02
C LYS A 394 -38.00 20.56 5.47
N GLU A 395 -37.77 20.74 6.77
CA GLU A 395 -36.98 21.87 7.29
C GLU A 395 -35.53 21.87 6.78
N ILE A 396 -34.88 20.70 6.68
CA ILE A 396 -33.54 20.58 6.10
C ILE A 396 -33.56 21.05 4.64
N VAL A 397 -34.52 20.60 3.85
CA VAL A 397 -34.66 20.98 2.44
C VAL A 397 -34.89 22.50 2.31
N GLU A 398 -35.78 23.08 3.11
CA GLU A 398 -36.07 24.52 3.09
C GLU A 398 -34.84 25.39 3.40
N LYS A 399 -34.00 24.97 4.34
CA LYS A 399 -32.77 25.69 4.72
C LYS A 399 -31.61 25.47 3.76
N ASN A 400 -31.64 24.42 2.94
CA ASN A 400 -30.52 24.00 2.10
C ASN A 400 -30.91 23.84 0.63
N LEU A 401 -31.76 24.74 0.14
CA LEU A 401 -32.24 24.71 -1.24
C LEU A 401 -31.09 24.68 -2.26
N ASP A 402 -29.96 25.33 -1.99
CA ASP A 402 -28.81 25.42 -2.90
C ASP A 402 -27.78 24.30 -2.74
N SER A 403 -28.06 23.31 -1.90
CA SER A 403 -27.20 22.13 -1.74
C SER A 403 -27.00 21.40 -3.07
N TYR A 404 -25.76 20.96 -3.32
CA TYR A 404 -25.44 20.08 -4.44
C TYR A 404 -26.20 18.74 -4.35
N ASP A 405 -26.42 18.25 -3.13
CA ASP A 405 -27.15 17.00 -2.86
C ASP A 405 -28.68 17.19 -2.72
N PHE A 406 -29.23 18.33 -3.13
CA PHE A 406 -30.67 18.65 -3.01
C PHE A 406 -31.58 17.50 -3.43
N ASN A 407 -31.22 16.81 -4.51
CA ASN A 407 -31.92 15.64 -5.03
C ASN A 407 -32.13 14.55 -3.98
N LYS A 408 -31.05 14.19 -3.30
CA LYS A 408 -31.05 13.15 -2.27
C LYS A 408 -31.81 13.61 -1.02
N LEU A 409 -31.73 14.91 -0.69
CA LEU A 409 -32.43 15.48 0.46
C LEU A 409 -33.96 15.48 0.30
N ILE A 410 -34.44 15.81 -0.90
CA ILE A 410 -35.89 15.95 -1.16
C ILE A 410 -36.58 14.63 -1.49
N GLU A 411 -35.84 13.64 -2.01
CA GLU A 411 -36.40 12.36 -2.46
C GLU A 411 -37.27 11.63 -1.41
N PRO A 412 -36.88 11.56 -0.13
CA PRO A 412 -37.67 10.86 0.89
C PRO A 412 -39.06 11.45 1.15
N ILE A 413 -39.27 12.74 0.85
CA ILE A 413 -40.51 13.46 1.16
C ILE A 413 -41.39 13.74 -0.07
N LEU A 414 -41.00 13.30 -1.27
CA LEU A 414 -41.71 13.60 -2.52
C LEU A 414 -43.20 13.25 -2.49
N ASN A 415 -43.55 12.12 -1.90
CA ASN A 415 -44.93 11.65 -1.82
C ASN A 415 -45.58 11.88 -0.44
N VAL A 416 -44.81 12.39 0.53
CA VAL A 416 -45.34 12.83 1.83
C VAL A 416 -45.83 14.28 1.73
N TYR A 417 -45.04 15.14 1.08
CA TYR A 417 -45.36 16.55 0.86
C TYR A 417 -45.30 16.92 -0.64
N PRO A 418 -46.17 16.33 -1.49
CA PRO A 418 -46.06 16.45 -2.95
C PRO A 418 -46.22 17.90 -3.46
N VAL A 419 -47.11 18.68 -2.83
CA VAL A 419 -47.31 20.10 -3.18
C VAL A 419 -46.03 20.91 -2.91
N PHE A 420 -45.47 20.78 -1.70
CA PHE A 420 -44.24 21.45 -1.31
C PHE A 420 -43.09 21.05 -2.24
N CYS A 421 -42.90 19.75 -2.47
CA CYS A 421 -41.79 19.27 -3.28
C CYS A 421 -41.86 19.79 -4.72
N PHE A 422 -43.05 19.73 -5.33
CA PHE A 422 -43.25 20.24 -6.68
C PHE A 422 -42.97 21.75 -6.76
N MET A 423 -43.56 22.54 -5.86
CA MET A 423 -43.37 24.00 -5.85
C MET A 423 -41.90 24.39 -5.62
N THR A 424 -41.20 23.66 -4.75
CA THR A 424 -39.78 23.88 -4.49
C THR A 424 -38.93 23.58 -5.72
N ILE A 425 -39.16 22.45 -6.38
CA ILE A 425 -38.47 22.09 -7.64
C ILE A 425 -38.77 23.10 -8.74
N GLU A 426 -40.05 23.47 -8.91
CA GLU A 426 -40.50 24.45 -9.90
C GLU A 426 -39.80 25.80 -9.69
N LYS A 427 -39.82 26.32 -8.47
CA LYS A 427 -39.13 27.57 -8.11
C LYS A 427 -37.63 27.47 -8.39
N LYS A 428 -36.99 26.37 -8.00
CA LYS A 428 -35.55 26.18 -8.17
C LYS A 428 -35.15 26.10 -9.64
N ALA A 429 -35.88 25.34 -10.45
CA ALA A 429 -35.65 25.22 -11.89
C ALA A 429 -35.85 26.56 -12.61
N ASN A 430 -36.93 27.29 -12.29
CA ASN A 430 -37.21 28.61 -12.86
C ASN A 430 -36.19 29.67 -12.43
N ASN A 431 -35.67 29.60 -11.21
CA ASN A 431 -34.60 30.51 -10.78
C ASN A 431 -33.31 30.22 -11.55
N ALA A 432 -32.86 28.96 -11.56
CA ALA A 432 -31.60 28.58 -12.20
C ALA A 432 -31.58 28.85 -13.71
N ILE A 433 -32.69 28.61 -14.43
CA ILE A 433 -32.74 28.91 -15.88
C ILE A 433 -32.60 30.42 -16.16
N ASN A 434 -33.03 31.28 -15.23
CA ASN A 434 -32.94 32.72 -15.37
C ASN A 434 -31.57 33.25 -14.97
N SER A 435 -31.00 32.78 -13.86
CA SER A 435 -29.77 33.31 -13.26
C SER A 435 -28.48 32.60 -13.68
N GLU A 436 -28.53 31.33 -14.07
CA GLU A 436 -27.33 30.53 -14.35
C GLU A 436 -27.22 30.14 -15.83
N ARG A 437 -25.99 29.98 -16.32
CA ARG A 437 -25.70 29.54 -17.69
C ARG A 437 -24.65 28.44 -17.67
N GLY A 438 -24.70 27.57 -18.68
CA GLY A 438 -23.72 26.50 -18.90
C GLY A 438 -24.27 25.10 -18.70
N ARG A 439 -23.59 24.10 -19.28
CA ARG A 439 -24.04 22.71 -19.32
C ARG A 439 -24.24 22.10 -17.93
N GLY A 440 -23.40 22.46 -16.96
CA GLY A 440 -23.54 22.02 -15.57
C GLY A 440 -24.88 22.46 -14.96
N ALA A 441 -25.25 23.74 -15.08
CA ALA A 441 -26.52 24.25 -14.59
C ALA A 441 -27.72 23.56 -15.28
N TYR A 442 -27.66 23.37 -16.59
CA TYR A 442 -28.71 22.73 -17.36
C TYR A 442 -28.90 21.25 -17.01
N SER A 443 -27.80 20.53 -16.78
CA SER A 443 -27.84 19.14 -16.30
C SER A 443 -28.49 19.05 -14.92
N ARG A 444 -28.17 19.97 -13.99
CA ARG A 444 -28.83 20.03 -12.68
C ARG A 444 -30.34 20.29 -12.79
N ILE A 445 -30.76 21.23 -13.64
CA ILE A 445 -32.18 21.49 -13.91
C ILE A 445 -32.86 20.22 -14.42
N ALA A 446 -32.26 19.53 -15.39
CA ALA A 446 -32.81 18.29 -15.92
C ALA A 446 -32.97 17.21 -14.81
N SER A 447 -32.00 17.14 -13.90
CA SER A 447 -32.04 16.24 -12.75
C SER A 447 -33.22 16.55 -11.80
N TRP A 448 -33.45 17.82 -11.46
CA TRP A 448 -34.60 18.24 -10.64
C TRP A 448 -35.94 17.90 -11.31
N LEU A 449 -36.04 18.11 -12.62
CA LEU A 449 -37.25 17.79 -13.38
C LEU A 449 -37.51 16.28 -13.42
N ASN A 450 -36.46 15.45 -13.52
CA ASN A 450 -36.59 14.00 -13.42
C ASN A 450 -37.12 13.57 -12.04
N ILE A 451 -36.69 14.24 -10.96
CA ILE A 451 -37.26 13.99 -9.63
C ILE A 451 -38.73 14.37 -9.57
N SER A 452 -39.12 15.50 -10.15
CA SER A 452 -40.53 15.92 -10.14
C SER A 452 -41.47 14.91 -10.84
N LYS A 453 -40.97 14.13 -11.82
CA LYS A 453 -41.75 13.06 -12.45
C LYS A 453 -42.16 11.95 -11.47
N LYS A 454 -41.40 11.76 -10.39
CA LYS A 454 -41.66 10.76 -9.32
C LYS A 454 -42.75 11.21 -8.33
N ILE A 455 -43.19 12.47 -8.38
CA ILE A 455 -44.20 13.03 -7.45
C ILE A 455 -45.60 12.58 -7.89
N SER A 456 -46.26 11.81 -7.03
CA SER A 456 -47.61 11.30 -7.27
C SER A 456 -48.63 12.45 -7.39
N GLY A 457 -49.45 12.43 -8.44
CA GLY A 457 -50.49 13.45 -8.70
C GLY A 457 -50.00 14.73 -9.40
N PHE A 458 -48.70 14.87 -9.68
CA PHE A 458 -48.12 16.06 -10.31
C PHE A 458 -47.58 15.83 -11.72
N GLN A 459 -47.77 14.64 -12.31
CA GLN A 459 -47.23 14.26 -13.62
C GLN A 459 -47.57 15.27 -14.73
N ASN A 460 -48.82 15.73 -14.79
CA ASN A 460 -49.25 16.71 -15.79
C ASN A 460 -48.59 18.08 -15.58
N LYS A 461 -48.48 18.54 -14.32
CA LYS A 461 -47.81 19.81 -13.99
C LYS A 461 -46.31 19.74 -14.27
N THR A 462 -45.67 18.61 -13.96
CA THR A 462 -44.27 18.35 -14.34
C THR A 462 -44.08 18.40 -15.85
N LYS A 463 -44.96 17.76 -16.62
CA LYS A 463 -44.89 17.81 -18.09
C LYS A 463 -45.02 19.25 -18.61
N GLN A 464 -45.95 20.03 -18.05
CA GLN A 464 -46.11 21.44 -18.40
C GLN A 464 -44.86 22.26 -18.05
N LEU A 465 -44.28 22.06 -16.87
CA LEU A 465 -43.04 22.72 -16.45
C LEU A 465 -41.87 22.38 -17.39
N ILE A 466 -41.66 21.10 -17.70
CA ILE A 466 -40.62 20.65 -18.64
C ILE A 466 -40.80 21.33 -20.00
N MET A 467 -42.03 21.34 -20.54
CA MET A 467 -42.31 21.98 -21.84
C MET A 467 -42.11 23.50 -21.79
N GLY A 468 -42.46 24.15 -20.68
CA GLY A 468 -42.22 25.58 -20.47
C GLY A 468 -40.73 25.92 -20.49
N LEU A 469 -39.92 25.17 -19.75
CA LEU A 469 -38.46 25.35 -19.68
C LEU A 469 -37.77 24.96 -20.99
N TYR A 470 -38.21 23.90 -21.67
CA TYR A 470 -37.67 23.50 -22.97
C TYR A 470 -37.87 24.57 -24.05
N ASN A 471 -38.99 25.30 -23.98
CA ASN A 471 -39.34 26.37 -24.91
C ASN A 471 -38.98 27.78 -24.39
N HIS A 472 -38.13 27.87 -23.36
CA HIS A 472 -37.67 29.13 -22.76
C HIS A 472 -37.09 30.11 -23.81
N LYS A 473 -37.25 31.42 -23.54
CA LYS A 473 -36.70 32.51 -24.35
C LYS A 473 -35.75 33.37 -23.51
N PRO A 474 -34.52 33.67 -23.98
CA PRO A 474 -33.94 33.28 -25.28
C PRO A 474 -33.73 31.77 -25.40
N ASN A 475 -33.63 31.28 -26.64
CA ASN A 475 -33.48 29.86 -26.93
C ASN A 475 -32.13 29.36 -26.40
N LEU A 476 -32.13 28.24 -25.65
CA LEU A 476 -30.93 27.66 -25.04
C LEU A 476 -30.69 26.26 -25.64
N PRO A 477 -29.93 26.12 -26.74
CA PRO A 477 -29.72 24.83 -27.40
C PRO A 477 -29.10 23.77 -26.48
N ALA A 478 -28.09 24.14 -25.69
CA ALA A 478 -27.45 23.23 -24.76
C ALA A 478 -28.41 22.69 -23.68
N LEU A 479 -29.38 23.48 -23.22
CA LEU A 479 -30.42 23.02 -22.28
C LEU A 479 -31.30 21.94 -22.91
N LYS A 480 -31.69 22.13 -24.18
CA LYS A 480 -32.49 21.15 -24.93
C LYS A 480 -31.76 19.82 -25.07
N ASP A 481 -30.46 19.88 -25.33
CA ASP A 481 -29.64 18.67 -25.42
C ASP A 481 -29.57 17.92 -24.09
N GLU A 482 -29.37 18.62 -22.97
CA GLU A 482 -29.39 17.98 -21.64
C GLU A 482 -30.77 17.40 -21.29
N PHE A 483 -31.86 18.03 -21.70
CA PHE A 483 -33.22 17.48 -21.52
C PHE A 483 -33.44 16.19 -22.30
N ARG A 484 -32.94 16.11 -23.55
CA ARG A 484 -33.00 14.88 -24.36
C ARG A 484 -32.16 13.77 -23.74
N LYS A 485 -30.94 14.07 -23.32
CA LYS A 485 -30.06 13.10 -22.63
C LYS A 485 -30.71 12.55 -21.36
N ALA A 486 -31.41 13.40 -20.61
CA ALA A 486 -32.12 12.99 -19.40
C ALA A 486 -33.48 12.30 -19.64
N GLY A 487 -33.90 12.10 -20.90
CA GLY A 487 -35.18 11.47 -21.24
C GLY A 487 -36.41 12.30 -20.83
N LEU A 488 -36.28 13.63 -20.77
CA LEU A 488 -37.37 14.53 -20.39
C LEU A 488 -38.33 14.85 -21.55
N VAL A 489 -37.86 14.77 -22.79
CA VAL A 489 -38.57 15.14 -24.02
C VAL A 489 -38.36 14.09 -25.09
#